data_AF-A0A5P2X2W3-F1
#
_entry.id   AF-A0A5P2X2W3-F1
#
_cell.length_a   1.000
_cell.length_b   1.000
_cell.length_c   1.000
_cell.angle_alpha   90.00
_cell.angle_beta   90.00
_cell.angle_gamma   90.00
#
_symmetry.space_group_name_H-M   'P 1'
#
loop_
_entity.id
_entity.type
_entity.pdbx_description
1 polymer ?
#
loop_
_entity_poly.entity_id
_entity_poly.type
_entity_poly.pdbx_seq_one_letter_code
_entity_poly.pdbx_strand_id
1 'polypeptide(L)'
;MSTPEAVPYRPRSVPLARRCAVRVVVGCAHVLAALPPDRIRAVLTRLRRGARPATLAEAERARETVVAVSLAAGGHKGCLPRSLATVLLCRCRGQWPTWCVGVRTRPPFAAHAWVEAEGELVGEGVPAGYFQRFFAVE
;
A
#
# COMPACT_ATOMS: atom_id res chain seq x y z
N MET A 1 -20.84 0.40 15.46
CA MET A 1 -21.16 1.71 14.84
C MET A 1 -20.08 2.03 13.83
N SER A 2 -20.44 2.36 12.59
CA SER A 2 -19.47 2.80 11.57
C SER A 2 -19.24 4.30 11.74
N THR A 3 -18.01 4.73 12.01
CA THR A 3 -17.64 6.15 12.01
C THR A 3 -17.56 6.65 10.56
N PRO A 4 -18.24 7.75 10.20
CA PRO A 4 -18.08 8.34 8.86
C PRO A 4 -16.64 8.77 8.64
N GLU A 5 -16.11 8.50 7.44
CA GLU A 5 -14.72 8.76 7.07
C GLU A 5 -14.68 9.56 5.77
N ALA A 6 -13.92 10.66 5.78
CA ALA A 6 -13.61 11.40 4.57
C ALA A 6 -12.45 10.72 3.83
N VAL A 7 -12.75 10.04 2.74
CA VAL A 7 -11.74 9.38 1.91
C VAL A 7 -11.28 10.33 0.80
N PRO A 8 -9.97 10.62 0.67
CA PRO A 8 -9.46 11.40 -0.44
C PRO A 8 -9.73 10.68 -1.77
N TYR A 9 -10.70 11.16 -2.56
CA TYR A 9 -11.05 10.57 -3.84
C TYR A 9 -11.19 11.67 -4.89
N ARG A 10 -10.16 11.80 -5.72
CA ARG A 10 -10.04 12.85 -6.74
C ARG A 10 -9.49 12.25 -8.03
N PRO A 11 -10.18 11.31 -8.69
CA PRO A 11 -9.62 10.59 -9.83
C PRO A 11 -9.20 11.52 -10.97
N ARG A 12 -9.88 12.67 -11.09
CA ARG A 12 -9.60 13.72 -12.09
C ARG A 12 -8.25 14.42 -11.92
N SER A 13 -7.60 14.33 -10.75
CA SER A 13 -6.23 14.85 -10.58
C SER A 13 -5.17 13.98 -11.29
N VAL A 14 -5.52 12.75 -11.69
CA VAL A 14 -4.63 11.82 -12.40
C VAL A 14 -5.00 11.81 -13.89
N PRO A 15 -4.04 11.99 -14.82
CA PRO A 15 -4.27 11.89 -16.26
C PRO A 15 -4.94 10.56 -16.65
N LEU A 16 -5.80 10.57 -17.66
CA LEU A 16 -6.69 9.44 -17.98
C LEU A 16 -5.93 8.13 -18.23
N ALA A 17 -4.89 8.15 -19.05
CA ALA A 17 -4.07 6.96 -19.36
C ALA A 17 -3.47 6.36 -18.07
N ARG A 18 -2.89 7.21 -17.22
CA ARG A 18 -2.33 6.81 -15.93
C ARG A 18 -3.41 6.31 -14.97
N ARG A 19 -4.61 6.89 -15.01
CA ARG A 19 -5.75 6.44 -14.19
C ARG A 19 -6.16 5.02 -14.54
N CYS A 20 -6.24 4.67 -15.83
CA CYS A 20 -6.55 3.31 -16.26
C CYS A 20 -5.49 2.32 -15.77
N ALA A 21 -4.21 2.63 -15.95
CA ALA A 21 -3.12 1.79 -15.45
C ALA A 21 -3.19 1.59 -13.93
N VAL A 22 -3.44 2.65 -13.15
CA VAL A 22 -3.53 2.56 -11.69
C VAL A 22 -4.77 1.77 -11.26
N ARG A 23 -5.90 1.86 -11.98
CA ARG A 23 -7.08 1.03 -11.69
C ARG A 23 -6.81 -0.46 -11.92
N VAL A 24 -6.06 -0.81 -12.95
CA VAL A 24 -5.61 -2.20 -13.17
C VAL A 24 -4.73 -2.64 -12.01
N VAL A 25 -3.76 -1.81 -11.58
CA VAL A 25 -2.91 -2.10 -10.42
C VAL A 25 -3.73 -2.30 -9.14
N VAL A 26 -4.74 -1.46 -8.90
CA VAL A 26 -5.65 -1.60 -7.75
C VAL A 26 -6.45 -2.91 -7.86
N GLY A 27 -6.95 -3.26 -9.04
CA GLY A 27 -7.62 -4.53 -9.28
C GLY A 27 -6.72 -5.73 -8.95
N CYS A 28 -5.47 -5.72 -9.44
CA CYS A 28 -4.47 -6.74 -9.11
C CYS A 28 -4.20 -6.80 -7.60
N ALA A 29 -4.13 -5.65 -6.91
CA ALA A 29 -3.94 -5.60 -5.46
C ALA A 29 -5.12 -6.23 -4.70
N HIS A 30 -6.36 -6.03 -5.16
CA HIS A 30 -7.53 -6.68 -4.56
C HIS A 30 -7.52 -8.21 -4.77
N VAL A 31 -7.16 -8.67 -5.97
CA VAL A 31 -7.01 -10.10 -6.24
C VAL A 31 -5.93 -10.70 -5.35
N LEU A 32 -4.79 -10.01 -5.22
CA LEU A 32 -3.69 -10.44 -4.34
C LEU A 32 -4.12 -10.44 -2.86
N ALA A 33 -4.89 -9.45 -2.42
CA ALA A 33 -5.40 -9.34 -1.05
C ALA A 33 -6.36 -10.48 -0.66
N ALA A 34 -6.96 -11.18 -1.64
CA ALA A 34 -7.80 -12.35 -1.39
C ALA A 34 -6.99 -13.65 -1.18
N LEU A 35 -5.67 -13.63 -1.41
CA LEU A 35 -4.81 -14.79 -1.22
C LEU A 35 -4.35 -14.93 0.25
N PRO A 36 -3.97 -16.16 0.67
CA PRO A 36 -3.33 -16.35 1.97
C PRO A 36 -2.01 -15.56 2.10
N PRO A 37 -1.62 -15.11 3.30
CA PRO A 37 -0.42 -14.30 3.52
C PRO A 37 0.87 -14.89 2.90
N ASP A 38 1.06 -16.21 2.98
CA ASP A 38 2.24 -16.88 2.41
C ASP A 38 2.30 -16.76 0.88
N ARG A 39 1.13 -16.80 0.22
CA ARG A 39 1.03 -16.63 -1.24
C ARG A 39 1.31 -15.19 -1.63
N ILE A 40 0.79 -14.22 -0.88
CA ILE A 40 1.10 -12.79 -1.08
C ILE A 40 2.61 -12.58 -0.96
N ARG A 41 3.22 -13.07 0.13
CA ARG A 41 4.66 -12.97 0.36
C ARG A 41 5.47 -13.60 -0.77
N ALA A 42 5.10 -14.79 -1.23
CA ALA A 42 5.78 -15.48 -2.31
C ALA A 42 5.67 -14.74 -3.66
N VAL A 43 4.52 -14.13 -3.95
CA VAL A 43 4.33 -13.32 -5.16
C VAL A 43 5.19 -12.05 -5.09
N LEU A 44 5.10 -11.28 -4.00
CA LEU A 44 5.86 -10.04 -3.86
C LEU A 44 7.38 -10.30 -3.86
N THR A 45 7.84 -11.39 -3.25
CA THR A 45 9.26 -11.78 -3.25
C THR A 45 9.79 -12.11 -4.65
N ARG A 46 8.92 -12.59 -5.56
CA ARG A 46 9.28 -12.75 -6.97
C ARG A 46 9.26 -11.42 -7.70
N LEU A 47 8.22 -10.61 -7.48
CA LEU A 47 8.04 -9.33 -8.15
C LEU A 47 9.14 -8.32 -7.82
N ARG A 48 9.69 -8.31 -6.59
CA ARG A 48 10.72 -7.34 -6.19
C ARG A 48 12.01 -7.41 -7.00
N ARG A 49 12.29 -8.55 -7.64
CA ARG A 49 13.57 -8.78 -8.31
C ARG A 49 13.79 -7.75 -9.42
N GLY A 50 14.99 -7.17 -9.42
CA GLY A 50 15.44 -6.18 -10.41
C GLY A 50 14.90 -4.75 -10.21
N ALA A 51 14.13 -4.50 -9.15
CA ALA A 51 13.74 -3.14 -8.79
C ALA A 51 14.77 -2.52 -7.83
N ARG A 52 15.00 -1.21 -7.94
CA ARG A 52 15.82 -0.47 -6.97
C ARG A 52 15.00 -0.10 -5.73
N PRO A 53 15.62 0.17 -4.58
CA PRO A 53 14.91 0.75 -3.44
C PRO A 53 14.16 2.03 -3.83
N ALA A 54 12.93 2.16 -3.32
CA ALA A 54 12.11 3.36 -3.45
C ALA A 54 12.52 4.41 -2.41
N THR A 55 12.48 5.69 -2.79
CA THR A 55 12.56 6.78 -1.81
C THR A 55 11.20 6.99 -1.13
N LEU A 56 11.19 7.69 0.01
CA LEU A 56 9.95 8.04 0.71
C LEU A 56 8.98 8.80 -0.21
N ALA A 57 9.46 9.83 -0.90
CA ALA A 57 8.65 10.64 -1.80
C ALA A 57 8.06 9.82 -2.97
N GLU A 58 8.77 8.81 -3.48
CA GLU A 58 8.27 7.95 -4.55
C GLU A 58 7.14 7.04 -4.09
N ALA A 59 7.28 6.48 -2.89
CA ALA A 59 6.28 5.63 -2.26
C ALA A 59 5.03 6.44 -1.86
N GLU A 60 5.22 7.64 -1.29
CA GLU A 60 4.12 8.56 -0.96
C GLU A 60 3.33 8.95 -2.20
N ARG A 61 4.02 9.38 -3.26
CA ARG A 61 3.36 9.74 -4.52
C ARG A 61 2.62 8.55 -5.13
N ALA A 62 3.13 7.33 -5.00
CA ALA A 62 2.42 6.14 -5.42
C ALA A 62 1.15 5.92 -4.60
N ARG A 63 1.24 5.98 -3.27
CA ARG A 63 0.10 5.84 -2.34
C ARG A 63 -0.97 6.89 -2.62
N GLU A 64 -0.60 8.14 -2.76
CA GLU A 64 -1.51 9.24 -3.09
C GLU A 64 -2.24 9.00 -4.42
N THR A 65 -1.51 8.55 -5.45
CA THR A 65 -2.11 8.22 -6.75
C THR A 65 -3.15 7.09 -6.60
N VAL A 66 -2.84 6.06 -5.82
CA VAL A 66 -3.75 4.93 -5.55
C VAL A 66 -5.02 5.40 -4.86
N VAL A 67 -4.87 6.13 -3.75
CA VAL A 67 -6.01 6.61 -2.94
C VAL A 67 -6.88 7.58 -3.75
N ALA A 68 -6.27 8.47 -4.55
CA ALA A 68 -7.00 9.41 -5.39
C ALA A 68 -7.92 8.72 -6.42
N VAL A 69 -7.62 7.49 -6.86
CA VAL A 69 -8.40 6.79 -7.89
C VAL A 69 -9.21 5.59 -7.38
N SER A 70 -9.12 5.25 -6.08
CA SER A 70 -9.80 4.09 -5.48
C SER A 70 -10.34 4.39 -4.09
N LEU A 71 -11.66 4.44 -3.96
CA LEU A 71 -12.36 4.54 -2.67
C LEU A 71 -12.09 3.33 -1.77
N ALA A 72 -12.05 2.12 -2.35
CA ALA A 72 -11.84 0.87 -1.61
C ALA A 72 -10.44 0.78 -0.98
N ALA A 73 -9.43 1.36 -1.64
CA ALA A 73 -8.09 1.50 -1.07
C ALA A 73 -7.98 2.67 -0.09
N GLY A 74 -8.77 3.73 -0.29
CA GLY A 74 -8.71 4.95 0.51
C GLY A 74 -9.33 4.85 1.90
N GLY A 75 -10.28 3.95 2.13
CA GLY A 75 -10.94 3.79 3.43
C GLY A 75 -10.10 3.09 4.50
N HIS A 76 -10.50 3.21 5.76
CA HIS A 76 -9.80 2.68 6.92
C HIS A 76 -9.62 1.14 6.91
N LYS A 77 -10.57 0.41 6.30
CA LYS A 77 -10.49 -1.06 6.11
C LYS A 77 -9.63 -1.47 4.90
N GLY A 78 -9.16 -0.50 4.12
CA GLY A 78 -8.43 -0.71 2.88
C GLY A 78 -6.92 -0.88 3.05
N CYS A 79 -6.37 -1.05 4.26
CA CYS A 79 -4.92 -1.05 4.49
C CYS A 79 -4.17 -2.11 3.65
N LEU A 80 -4.69 -3.32 3.56
CA LEU A 80 -4.11 -4.39 2.74
C LEU A 80 -4.13 -4.07 1.23
N PRO A 81 -5.28 -3.83 0.58
CA PRO A 81 -5.27 -3.49 -0.85
C PRO A 81 -4.54 -2.18 -1.15
N ARG A 82 -4.56 -1.18 -0.25
CA ARG A 82 -3.83 0.09 -0.40
C ARG A 82 -2.31 -0.11 -0.41
N SER A 83 -1.78 -0.82 0.58
CA SER A 83 -0.35 -1.09 0.68
C SER A 83 0.13 -1.94 -0.50
N LEU A 84 -0.62 -2.96 -0.89
CA LEU A 84 -0.31 -3.78 -2.07
C LEU A 84 -0.35 -2.96 -3.37
N ALA A 85 -1.38 -2.15 -3.59
CA ALA A 85 -1.48 -1.31 -4.78
C ALA A 85 -0.34 -0.29 -4.84
N THR A 86 0.08 0.25 -3.69
CA THR A 86 1.23 1.15 -3.59
C THR A 86 2.51 0.45 -4.05
N VAL A 87 2.81 -0.73 -3.50
CA VAL A 87 3.99 -1.54 -3.87
C VAL A 87 3.98 -1.93 -5.34
N LEU A 88 2.83 -2.39 -5.87
CA LEU A 88 2.71 -2.77 -7.27
C LEU A 88 2.89 -1.56 -8.21
N LEU A 89 2.33 -0.41 -7.85
CA LEU A 89 2.50 0.81 -8.63
C LEU A 89 3.95 1.31 -8.60
N CYS A 90 4.63 1.16 -7.46
CA CYS A 90 6.06 1.39 -7.36
C CYS A 90 6.84 0.43 -8.27
N ARG A 91 6.48 -0.85 -8.24
CA ARG A 91 7.14 -1.87 -9.05
C ARG A 91 7.02 -1.60 -10.56
N CYS A 92 5.87 -1.12 -11.02
CA CYS A 92 5.68 -0.67 -12.41
C CYS A 92 6.62 0.47 -12.81
N ARG A 93 7.17 1.21 -11.85
CA ARG A 93 8.13 2.32 -12.06
C ARG A 93 9.59 1.89 -11.79
N GLY A 94 9.85 0.60 -11.61
CA GLY A 94 11.20 0.07 -11.35
C GLY A 94 11.71 0.30 -9.92
N GLN A 95 10.84 0.72 -9.01
CA GLN A 95 11.17 0.98 -7.61
C GLN A 95 10.42 0.02 -6.68
N TRP A 96 11.03 -0.29 -5.54
CA TRP A 96 10.51 -1.22 -4.56
C TRP A 96 10.60 -0.60 -3.17
N PRO A 97 9.46 -0.23 -2.56
CA PRO A 97 9.42 0.07 -1.16
C PRO A 97 9.25 -1.24 -0.37
N THR A 98 9.63 -1.22 0.90
CA THR A 98 9.42 -2.35 1.79
C THR A 98 7.93 -2.51 2.05
N TRP A 99 7.38 -3.69 1.75
CA TRP A 99 6.01 -4.03 2.13
C TRP A 99 5.99 -4.77 3.46
N CYS A 100 5.20 -4.27 4.42
CA CYS A 100 5.16 -4.78 5.79
C CYS A 100 3.78 -5.32 6.16
N VAL A 101 3.76 -6.39 6.95
CA VAL A 101 2.56 -6.91 7.62
C VAL A 101 2.84 -7.04 9.12
N GLY A 102 1.84 -6.73 9.94
CA GLY A 102 1.99 -6.73 11.38
C GLY A 102 0.70 -6.36 12.10
N VAL A 103 0.83 -5.76 13.27
CA VAL A 103 -0.28 -5.35 14.13
C VAL A 103 -0.08 -3.96 14.70
N ARG A 104 -1.19 -3.28 15.00
CA ARG A 104 -1.21 -2.08 15.84
C ARG A 104 -0.85 -2.44 17.27
N THR A 105 0.13 -1.76 17.85
CA THR A 105 0.57 -2.00 19.24
C THR A 105 -0.27 -1.26 20.27
N ARG A 106 -1.12 -0.32 19.82
CA ARG A 106 -2.03 0.44 20.68
C ARG A 106 -3.50 0.10 20.38
N PRO A 107 -4.38 0.12 21.38
CA PRO A 107 -5.81 -0.09 21.17
C PRO A 107 -6.43 0.86 20.13
N PRO A 108 -7.41 0.39 19.33
CA PRO A 108 -7.82 -1.01 19.22
C PRO A 108 -6.78 -1.85 18.45
N PHE A 109 -6.41 -3.00 19.03
CA PHE A 109 -5.51 -3.96 18.40
C PHE A 109 -6.13 -4.52 17.13
N ALA A 110 -5.41 -4.42 16.02
CA ALA A 110 -5.84 -4.94 14.74
C ALA A 110 -4.63 -5.30 13.88
N ALA A 111 -4.79 -6.32 13.03
CA ALA A 111 -3.87 -6.59 11.95
C ALA A 111 -3.77 -5.37 11.03
N HIS A 112 -2.56 -5.13 10.52
CA HIS A 112 -2.28 -4.02 9.63
C HIS A 112 -1.27 -4.41 8.56
N ALA A 113 -1.37 -3.76 7.41
CA ALA A 113 -0.39 -3.86 6.34
C ALA A 113 -0.07 -2.44 5.85
N TRP A 114 1.21 -2.15 5.68
CA TRP A 114 1.72 -0.82 5.33
C TRP A 114 2.93 -0.92 4.42
N VAL A 115 3.43 0.23 4.01
CA VAL A 115 4.63 0.39 3.19
C VAL A 115 5.62 1.23 3.94
N GLU A 116 6.90 0.88 3.83
CA GLU A 116 8.01 1.68 4.33
C GLU A 116 9.00 2.00 3.22
N ALA A 117 9.62 3.16 3.30
CA ALA A 117 10.69 3.58 2.41
C ALA A 117 11.64 4.47 3.20
N GLU A 118 12.95 4.30 3.01
CA GLU A 118 13.98 5.04 3.76
C GLU A 118 13.84 4.91 5.29
N GLY A 119 13.29 3.79 5.78
CA GLY A 119 13.05 3.54 7.20
C GLY A 119 11.78 4.19 7.77
N GLU A 120 11.01 4.91 6.95
CA GLU A 120 9.84 5.69 7.37
C GLU A 120 8.52 5.04 6.92
N LEU A 121 7.46 5.25 7.71
CA LEU A 121 6.12 4.75 7.42
C LEU A 121 5.43 5.63 6.36
N VAL A 122 5.06 5.04 5.23
CA VAL A 122 4.50 5.79 4.10
C VAL A 122 3.03 6.15 4.33
N GLY A 123 2.77 7.40 4.68
CA GLY A 123 1.43 7.99 4.74
C GLY A 123 0.51 7.44 5.82
N GLU A 124 1.06 6.84 6.89
CA GLU A 124 0.27 6.30 8.00
C GLU A 124 -0.02 7.35 9.10
N GLY A 125 0.73 8.46 9.15
CA GLY A 125 0.46 9.58 10.06
C GLY A 125 0.60 9.22 11.54
N VAL A 126 1.40 8.20 11.85
CA VAL A 126 1.67 7.68 13.20
C VAL A 126 3.17 7.62 13.44
N PRO A 127 3.63 7.76 14.70
CA PRO A 127 5.05 7.70 15.00
C PRO A 127 5.65 6.31 14.75
N ALA A 128 6.98 6.26 14.61
CA ALA A 128 7.73 5.01 14.60
C ALA A 128 7.37 4.12 15.81
N GLY A 129 7.32 2.81 15.60
CA GLY A 129 6.93 1.83 16.64
C GLY A 129 5.43 1.71 16.91
N TYR A 130 4.56 2.46 16.19
CA TYR A 130 3.11 2.29 16.31
C TYR A 130 2.62 0.93 15.78
N PHE A 131 3.34 0.35 14.82
CA PHE A 131 3.10 -1.01 14.34
C PHE A 131 4.24 -1.94 14.74
N GLN A 132 3.89 -3.15 15.16
CA GLN A 132 4.83 -4.25 15.34
C GLN A 132 4.82 -5.10 14.08
N ARG A 133 5.97 -5.23 13.42
CA ARG A 133 6.13 -6.00 12.18
C ARG A 133 6.22 -7.50 12.49
N PHE A 134 5.47 -8.30 11.74
CA PHE A 134 5.61 -9.76 11.71
C PHE A 134 6.57 -10.20 10.62
N PHE A 135 6.38 -9.68 9.41
CA PHE A 135 7.30 -9.90 8.30
C PHE A 135 7.25 -8.73 7.31
N ALA A 136 8.30 -8.64 6.50
CA ALA A 136 8.39 -7.71 5.39
C ALA A 136 8.89 -8.39 4.11
N VAL A 137 8.66 -7.72 2.99
CA VAL A 137 9.29 -7.99 1.69
C VAL A 137 10.02 -6.72 1.26
N GLU A 138 11.33 -6.72 1.51
CA GLU A 138 12.27 -5.62 1.25
C GLU A 138 12.85 -5.66 -0.16
#